data_AF-A0A7L3WVW6-F1
#
_entry.id   AF-A0A7L3WVW6-F1
#
_cell.length_a   1.000
_cell.length_b   1.000
_cell.length_c   1.000
_cell.angle_alpha   90.00
_cell.angle_beta   90.00
_cell.angle_gamma   90.00
#
_symmetry.space_group_name_H-M   'P 1'
#
loop_
_entity.id
_entity.type
_entity.pdbx_description
1 polymer ?
#
loop_
_entity_poly.entity_id
_entity_poly.type
_entity_poly.pdbx_seq_one_letter_code
_entity_poly.pdbx_strand_id
1 'polypeptide(L)'
;SLQPCMHTFCAACYSGWMERSSLCPTCRCPVERICKNHILNNLVEAYLIQHPKCRNEDDVRSMDARNKITQDMLQPKVRRSFSDEEGSSEDLLELSDVDSESSDISQPYIVCRQCPGYRRHSVPTLPGTGQETEAGGVQALGDAPSTSANFPAAVQEYVCPAQGSHVICTCCFQPMPDRRAEREQNPHVAPQQCTVCLQPFCHLYWGCTRMACFGCLAPFCEINLGDKCLDGVLNNNHYESDILKDYLASRGLTWKNMLNESLLALQRGVFILSDYRITGNTVLCYCCSLRSFRELAYQYRQNIPVAELPVTVTSRPDCYWGRNCRTQVKAHHAM
;
A
#
# COMPACT_ATOMS: atom_id res chain seq x y z
N SER A 1 -4.37 -11.59 9.05
CA SER A 1 -4.31 -10.78 7.82
C SER A 1 -3.01 -10.03 7.73
N LEU A 2 -2.48 -9.87 6.51
CA LEU A 2 -1.26 -9.12 6.22
C LEU A 2 -1.61 -7.71 5.75
N GLN A 3 -1.00 -6.69 6.35
CA GLN A 3 -1.19 -5.29 5.95
C GLN A 3 -0.01 -4.81 5.10
N PRO A 4 -0.23 -3.96 4.07
CA PRO A 4 -1.48 -3.25 3.75
C PRO A 4 -2.43 -4.02 2.81
N CYS A 5 -2.01 -5.17 2.27
CA CYS A 5 -2.76 -5.86 1.20
C CYS A 5 -4.03 -6.59 1.65
N MET A 6 -4.25 -6.73 2.97
CA MET A 6 -5.38 -7.40 3.62
C MET A 6 -5.61 -8.88 3.26
N HIS A 7 -4.68 -9.53 2.56
CA HIS A 7 -4.76 -10.98 2.34
C HIS A 7 -4.68 -11.74 3.66
N THR A 8 -5.58 -12.71 3.84
CA THR A 8 -5.72 -13.49 5.07
C THR A 8 -5.20 -14.90 4.86
N PHE A 9 -4.40 -15.38 5.82
CA PHE A 9 -3.81 -16.71 5.82
C PHE A 9 -3.93 -17.30 7.21
N CYS A 10 -3.88 -18.63 7.29
CA CYS A 10 -3.70 -19.31 8.56
C CYS A 10 -2.33 -18.96 9.16
N ALA A 11 -2.25 -18.84 10.49
CA ALA A 11 -1.04 -18.40 11.18
C ALA A 11 0.16 -19.32 10.87
N ALA A 12 -0.01 -20.64 11.03
CA ALA A 12 1.01 -21.65 10.71
C ALA A 12 1.50 -21.59 9.25
N CYS A 13 0.58 -21.38 8.31
CA CYS A 13 0.86 -21.31 6.88
C CYS A 13 1.75 -20.11 6.55
N TYR A 14 1.44 -18.97 7.16
CA TYR A 14 2.20 -17.75 6.96
C TYR A 14 3.54 -17.78 7.72
N SER A 15 3.60 -18.40 8.90
CA SER A 15 4.86 -18.60 9.64
C SER A 15 5.93 -19.28 8.79
N GLY A 16 5.58 -20.36 8.08
CA GLY A 16 6.53 -21.04 7.18
C GLY A 16 6.90 -20.22 5.93
N TRP A 17 6.08 -19.25 5.54
CA TRP A 17 6.43 -18.32 4.47
C TRP A 17 7.37 -17.21 4.94
N MET A 18 7.17 -16.72 6.17
CA MET A 18 7.94 -15.63 6.76
C MET A 18 9.44 -15.91 6.83
N GLU A 19 9.84 -17.19 6.95
CA GLU A 19 11.24 -17.62 6.92
C GLU A 19 11.92 -17.35 5.57
N ARG A 20 11.14 -17.28 4.49
CA ARG A 20 11.65 -17.16 3.12
C ARG A 20 11.44 -15.77 2.51
N SER A 21 10.43 -15.04 2.99
CA SER A 21 10.08 -13.73 2.43
C SER A 21 9.27 -12.87 3.40
N SER A 22 9.57 -11.58 3.42
CA SER A 22 8.77 -10.53 4.07
C SER A 22 7.64 -10.00 3.18
N LEU A 23 7.40 -10.59 2.00
CA LEU A 23 6.35 -10.20 1.07
C LEU A 23 5.10 -11.07 1.24
N CYS A 24 3.94 -10.56 0.88
CA CYS A 24 2.69 -11.33 0.90
C CYS A 24 2.74 -12.52 -0.09
N PRO A 25 2.34 -13.75 0.29
CA PRO A 25 2.33 -14.90 -0.61
C PRO A 25 1.49 -14.71 -1.88
N THR A 26 0.37 -13.99 -1.77
CA THR A 26 -0.58 -13.81 -2.88
C THR A 26 -0.17 -12.68 -3.81
N CYS A 27 0.05 -11.48 -3.25
CA CYS A 27 0.23 -10.27 -4.06
C CYS A 27 1.66 -9.74 -4.07
N ARG A 28 2.57 -10.34 -3.29
CA ARG A 28 3.97 -9.93 -3.15
C ARG A 28 4.18 -8.48 -2.70
N CYS A 29 3.15 -7.83 -2.18
CA CYS A 29 3.30 -6.54 -1.52
C CYS A 29 4.13 -6.73 -0.24
N PRO A 30 5.02 -5.79 0.12
CA PRO A 30 5.70 -5.79 1.41
C PRO A 30 4.70 -5.88 2.56
N VAL A 31 4.98 -6.76 3.53
CA VAL A 31 4.15 -6.91 4.72
C VAL A 31 4.71 -6.02 5.81
N GLU A 32 3.94 -5.00 6.16
CA GLU A 32 4.33 -4.07 7.22
C GLU A 32 3.85 -4.56 8.60
N ARG A 33 2.67 -5.18 8.65
CA ARG A 33 2.04 -5.62 9.90
C ARG A 33 1.21 -6.88 9.70
N ILE A 34 1.05 -7.63 10.78
CA ILE A 34 0.18 -8.80 10.87
C ILE A 34 -0.91 -8.47 11.90
N CYS A 35 -2.18 -8.68 11.53
CA CYS A 35 -3.31 -8.43 12.43
C CYS A 35 -4.25 -9.63 12.45
N LYS A 36 -4.85 -9.95 13.60
CA LYS A 36 -5.89 -10.99 13.70
C LYS A 36 -7.16 -10.52 12.97
N ASN A 37 -7.78 -11.40 12.20
CA ASN A 37 -9.03 -11.10 11.50
C ASN A 37 -10.20 -11.59 12.34
N HIS A 38 -10.68 -10.75 13.26
CA HIS A 38 -11.76 -11.13 14.19
C HIS A 38 -13.05 -11.49 13.46
N ILE A 39 -13.39 -10.79 12.37
CA ILE A 39 -14.60 -11.08 11.58
C ILE A 39 -14.52 -12.49 10.98
N LEU A 40 -13.38 -12.84 10.37
CA LEU A 40 -13.22 -14.17 9.78
C LEU A 40 -13.22 -15.26 10.85
N ASN A 41 -12.59 -15.03 12.01
CA ASN A 41 -12.58 -15.98 13.11
C ASN A 41 -14.00 -16.24 13.62
N ASN A 42 -14.78 -15.20 13.87
CA ASN A 42 -16.16 -15.33 14.33
C ASN A 42 -17.03 -16.09 13.31
N LEU A 43 -16.81 -15.88 12.01
CA LEU A 43 -17.50 -16.63 10.96
C LEU A 43 -17.10 -18.12 10.95
N VAL A 44 -15.83 -18.43 11.16
CA VAL A 44 -15.33 -19.81 11.28
C VAL A 44 -15.91 -20.49 12.53
N GLU A 45 -15.94 -19.80 13.66
CA GLU A 45 -16.54 -20.31 14.91
C GLU A 45 -18.04 -20.59 14.73
N ALA A 46 -18.80 -19.65 14.16
CA ALA A 46 -20.21 -19.84 13.85
C ALA A 46 -20.46 -21.03 12.90
N TYR A 47 -19.58 -21.20 11.90
CA TYR A 47 -19.66 -22.33 10.97
C TYR A 47 -19.38 -23.67 11.66
N LEU A 48 -18.39 -23.74 12.56
CA LEU A 48 -18.06 -24.96 13.30
C LEU A 48 -19.16 -25.37 14.30
N ILE A 49 -19.89 -24.41 14.87
CA ILE A 49 -21.07 -24.69 15.70
C ILE A 49 -22.17 -25.40 14.89
N GLN A 50 -22.40 -24.97 13.65
CA GLN A 50 -23.43 -25.54 12.77
C GLN A 50 -22.97 -26.84 12.09
N HIS A 51 -21.66 -27.03 11.94
CA HIS A 51 -21.05 -28.18 11.28
C HIS A 51 -19.92 -28.77 12.13
N PRO A 52 -20.21 -29.77 12.99
CA PRO A 52 -19.24 -30.36 13.92
C PRO A 52 -18.22 -31.31 13.24
N LYS A 53 -17.77 -30.97 12.03
CA LYS A 53 -16.59 -31.58 11.40
C LYS A 53 -15.36 -30.79 11.84
N CYS A 54 -14.75 -31.21 12.92
CA CYS A 54 -13.49 -30.65 13.41
C CYS A 54 -12.29 -31.37 12.81
N ARG A 55 -11.15 -30.68 12.73
CA ARG A 55 -9.86 -31.32 12.45
C ARG A 55 -9.49 -32.26 13.60
N ASN A 56 -8.73 -33.31 13.30
CA ASN A 56 -8.17 -34.19 14.33
C ASN A 56 -7.24 -33.38 15.25
N GLU A 57 -7.17 -33.74 16.54
CA GLU A 57 -6.37 -33.02 17.54
C GLU A 57 -4.87 -33.02 17.22
N ASP A 58 -4.38 -34.07 16.57
CA ASP A 58 -2.99 -34.16 16.11
C ASP A 58 -2.67 -33.09 15.05
N ASP A 59 -3.60 -32.84 14.14
CA ASP A 59 -3.44 -31.81 13.12
C ASP A 59 -3.47 -30.42 13.73
N VAL A 60 -4.34 -30.19 14.74
CA VAL A 60 -4.40 -28.92 15.47
C VAL A 60 -3.08 -28.65 16.18
N ARG A 61 -2.59 -29.62 16.97
CA ARG A 61 -1.29 -29.50 17.67
C ARG A 61 -0.13 -29.28 16.71
N SER A 62 -0.11 -29.97 15.57
CA SER A 62 0.90 -29.78 14.51
C SER A 62 0.86 -28.39 13.89
N MET A 63 -0.34 -27.83 13.71
CA MET A 63 -0.50 -26.46 13.18
C MET A 63 -0.06 -25.42 14.20
N ASP A 64 -0.41 -25.58 15.48
CA ASP A 64 -0.01 -24.66 16.54
C ASP A 64 1.50 -24.68 16.77
N ALA A 65 2.13 -25.85 16.75
CA ALA A 65 3.59 -25.98 16.85
C ALA A 65 4.35 -25.26 15.72
N ARG A 66 3.74 -25.12 14.54
CA ARG A 66 4.31 -24.39 13.39
C ARG A 66 3.99 -22.90 13.40
N ASN A 67 3.10 -22.45 14.27
CA ASN A 67 2.76 -21.04 14.37
C ASN A 67 3.85 -20.28 15.13
N LYS A 68 4.60 -19.45 14.40
CA LYS A 68 5.65 -18.56 14.93
C LYS A 68 5.18 -17.11 15.11
N ILE A 69 3.90 -16.82 14.89
CA ILE A 69 3.36 -15.47 15.07
C ILE A 69 3.04 -15.27 16.55
N THR A 70 3.88 -14.48 17.23
CA THR A 70 3.76 -14.18 18.65
C THR A 70 2.86 -12.96 18.90
N GLN A 71 2.39 -12.78 20.15
CA GLN A 71 1.44 -11.72 20.53
C GLN A 71 2.04 -10.30 20.36
N ASP A 72 3.35 -10.15 20.54
CA ASP A 72 4.12 -8.93 20.28
C ASP A 72 4.26 -8.61 18.79
N MET A 73 4.19 -9.61 17.90
CA MET A 73 4.10 -9.37 16.45
C MET A 73 2.71 -8.86 16.01
N LEU A 74 1.69 -9.10 16.83
CA LEU A 74 0.32 -8.63 16.62
C LEU A 74 0.09 -7.25 17.26
N GLN A 75 0.87 -6.91 18.30
CA GLN A 75 0.83 -5.63 19.00
C GLN A 75 2.26 -5.12 19.18
N PRO A 76 2.73 -4.16 18.36
CA PRO A 76 4.02 -3.53 18.58
C PRO A 76 4.05 -2.93 19.98
N LYS A 77 4.99 -3.37 20.82
CA LYS A 77 5.15 -2.84 22.18
C LYS A 77 5.37 -1.33 22.11
N VAL A 78 4.36 -0.55 22.52
CA VAL A 78 4.53 0.87 22.79
C VAL A 78 5.44 0.95 24.02
N ARG A 79 6.72 1.24 23.80
CA ARG A 79 7.67 1.44 24.90
C ARG A 79 7.27 2.74 25.61
N ARG A 80 6.44 2.63 26.64
CA ARG A 80 6.23 3.70 27.61
C ARG A 80 7.52 3.84 28.40
N SER A 81 8.35 4.81 28.03
CA SER A 81 9.48 5.24 28.85
C SER A 81 8.90 5.94 30.09
N PHE A 82 8.82 5.24 31.21
CA PHE A 82 8.66 5.86 32.52
C PHE A 82 9.90 5.55 33.34
N SER A 83 10.42 6.60 33.98
CA SER A 83 11.68 6.68 34.70
C SER A 83 11.75 5.67 35.85
N ASP A 84 12.95 5.11 36.02
CA ASP A 84 13.33 4.26 37.14
C ASP A 84 13.26 5.04 38.46
N GLU A 85 12.42 4.58 39.39
CA GLU A 85 12.63 4.70 40.83
C GLU A 85 12.20 3.37 41.45
N GLU A 86 13.08 2.80 42.27
CA GLU A 86 13.08 1.44 42.81
C GLU A 86 11.85 1.09 43.65
N GLY A 87 11.43 -0.18 43.62
CA GLY A 87 10.43 -0.68 44.56
C GLY A 87 9.92 -2.09 44.31
N SER A 88 10.74 -3.08 44.65
CA SER A 88 10.41 -4.35 45.32
C SER A 88 9.06 -5.07 45.08
N SER A 89 9.22 -6.39 44.92
CA SER A 89 8.33 -7.54 45.16
C SER A 89 7.54 -8.10 43.97
N GLU A 90 8.02 -9.28 43.58
CA GLU A 90 7.33 -10.35 42.87
C GLU A 90 5.93 -10.59 43.46
N ASP A 91 4.89 -10.23 42.73
CA ASP A 91 3.58 -10.82 42.94
C ASP A 91 2.94 -11.17 41.60
N LEU A 92 2.72 -12.47 41.47
CA LEU A 92 2.09 -13.17 40.37
C LEU A 92 0.63 -12.75 40.28
N LEU A 93 0.32 -11.69 39.52
CA LEU A 93 -1.06 -11.37 39.20
C LEU A 93 -1.55 -12.29 38.08
N GLU A 94 -2.13 -13.43 38.49
CA GLU A 94 -3.16 -14.13 37.73
C GLU A 94 -4.25 -13.13 37.34
N LEU A 95 -4.20 -12.65 36.10
CA LEU A 95 -5.31 -11.91 35.52
C LEU A 95 -6.36 -12.95 35.12
N SER A 96 -7.25 -13.23 36.06
CA SER A 96 -8.53 -13.86 35.76
C SER A 96 -9.31 -12.91 34.85
N ASP A 97 -9.74 -13.45 33.70
CA ASP A 97 -10.64 -12.81 32.76
C ASP A 97 -12.00 -12.60 33.44
N VAL A 98 -12.13 -11.47 34.14
CA VAL A 98 -13.42 -11.00 34.66
C VAL A 98 -13.96 -9.99 33.65
N ASP A 99 -14.93 -10.46 32.86
CA ASP A 99 -15.73 -9.65 31.94
C ASP A 99 -16.28 -8.40 32.64
N SER A 100 -15.73 -7.24 32.30
CA SER A 100 -16.35 -5.94 32.56
C SER A 100 -16.98 -5.44 31.27
N GLU A 101 -18.16 -5.97 30.99
CA GLU A 101 -19.14 -5.38 30.09
C GLU A 101 -19.71 -4.06 30.66
N SER A 102 -18.92 -2.99 30.56
CA SER A 102 -19.39 -1.60 30.48
C SER A 102 -18.23 -0.63 30.25
N SER A 103 -17.54 -0.76 29.11
CA SER A 103 -16.88 0.42 28.54
C SER A 103 -17.79 0.93 27.44
N ASP A 104 -18.52 1.98 27.78
CA ASP A 104 -19.17 2.93 26.87
C ASP A 104 -18.48 2.94 25.50
N ILE A 105 -19.03 2.22 24.51
CA ILE A 105 -18.56 2.22 23.12
C ILE A 105 -19.02 3.55 22.52
N SER A 106 -18.46 4.65 23.03
CA SER A 106 -18.19 5.78 22.18
C SER A 106 -17.16 5.24 21.18
N GLN A 107 -17.64 4.85 19.99
CA GLN A 107 -16.75 4.69 18.85
C GLN A 107 -15.83 5.92 18.85
N PRO A 108 -14.50 5.76 18.77
CA PRO A 108 -13.62 6.92 18.77
C PRO A 108 -14.12 7.86 17.68
N TYR A 109 -14.62 9.03 18.07
CA TYR A 109 -15.28 9.96 17.15
C TYR A 109 -14.27 10.29 16.06
N ILE A 110 -14.45 9.72 14.87
CA ILE A 110 -13.48 9.82 13.78
C ILE A 110 -13.60 11.24 13.22
N VAL A 111 -12.61 12.09 13.55
CA VAL A 111 -12.54 13.47 13.07
C VAL A 111 -11.59 13.56 11.89
N CYS A 112 -12.05 14.10 10.76
CA CYS A 112 -11.21 14.40 9.62
C CYS A 112 -10.92 15.91 9.51
N ARG A 113 -10.09 16.28 8.53
CA ARG A 113 -9.65 17.68 8.30
C ARG A 113 -10.79 18.65 7.99
N GLN A 114 -11.92 18.13 7.51
CA GLN A 114 -13.12 18.89 7.15
C GLN A 114 -14.22 18.83 8.22
N CYS A 115 -13.97 18.24 9.37
CA CYS A 115 -14.93 18.26 10.47
C CYS A 115 -14.95 19.63 11.17
N PRO A 116 -16.13 20.10 11.61
CA PRO A 116 -16.23 21.22 12.55
C PRO A 116 -15.39 20.95 13.80
N GLY A 117 -14.50 21.88 14.17
CA GLY A 117 -13.66 21.75 15.36
C GLY A 117 -12.37 20.93 15.18
N TYR A 118 -12.00 20.54 13.95
CA TYR A 118 -10.70 19.90 13.70
C TYR A 118 -9.54 20.83 14.11
N ARG A 119 -8.87 20.51 15.22
CA ARG A 119 -7.55 21.07 15.55
C ARG A 119 -6.48 20.12 15.00
N ARG A 120 -5.59 20.63 14.15
CA ARG A 120 -4.35 19.93 13.83
C ARG A 120 -3.64 19.68 15.15
N HIS A 121 -3.42 18.41 15.50
CA HIS A 121 -2.59 18.08 16.64
C HIS A 121 -1.17 18.56 16.28
N SER A 122 -0.76 19.68 16.87
CA SER A 122 0.64 20.09 16.87
C SER A 122 1.39 18.99 17.60
N VAL A 123 2.26 18.28 16.89
CA VAL A 123 3.26 17.41 17.52
C VAL A 123 3.99 18.27 18.56
N PRO A 124 4.06 17.86 19.84
CA PRO A 124 4.83 18.61 20.82
C PRO A 124 6.28 18.66 20.34
N THR A 125 6.76 19.88 20.06
CA THR A 125 8.19 20.14 19.93
C THR A 125 8.84 19.68 21.24
N LEU A 126 9.75 18.71 21.16
CA LEU A 126 10.56 18.31 22.30
C LEU A 126 11.22 19.55 22.92
N PRO A 127 11.23 19.71 24.25
CA PRO A 127 11.97 20.79 24.89
C PRO A 127 13.46 20.61 24.58
N GLY A 128 14.02 21.51 23.78
CA GLY A 128 15.46 21.63 23.62
C GLY A 128 16.06 22.07 24.96
N THR A 129 16.99 21.28 25.48
CA THR A 129 17.90 21.68 26.56
C THR A 129 18.59 22.98 26.17
N GLY A 130 18.38 24.01 26.99
CA GLY A 130 18.87 25.35 26.75
C GLY A 130 20.39 25.45 26.84
N GLN A 131 20.91 26.44 26.12
CA GLN A 131 22.03 27.26 26.58
C GLN A 131 21.75 28.69 26.16
N GLU A 132 21.69 29.57 27.16
CA GLU A 132 21.59 31.01 27.03
C GLU A 132 22.89 31.57 26.45
N THR A 133 22.78 32.57 25.57
CA THR A 133 23.71 33.70 25.51
C THR A 133 23.14 34.82 24.63
N GLU A 134 23.34 36.05 25.09
CA GLU A 134 22.67 37.26 24.65
C GLU A 134 23.19 37.87 23.33
N ALA A 135 22.33 38.71 22.75
CA ALA A 135 22.57 39.97 22.04
C ALA A 135 23.27 39.99 20.66
N GLY A 136 22.65 40.77 19.76
CA GLY A 136 23.32 41.41 18.62
C GLY A 136 22.75 41.05 17.25
N GLY A 137 21.94 41.93 16.67
CA GLY A 137 21.37 41.74 15.33
C GLY A 137 22.35 42.02 14.19
N VAL A 138 22.16 41.37 13.04
CA VAL A 138 22.57 41.85 11.70
C VAL A 138 21.64 41.21 10.64
N GLN A 139 21.09 42.02 9.74
CA GLN A 139 20.39 41.58 8.52
C GLN A 139 21.37 40.95 7.52
N ALA A 140 20.98 39.88 6.83
CA ALA A 140 21.55 39.55 5.53
C ALA A 140 20.56 38.76 4.65
N LEU A 141 20.34 39.29 3.45
CA LEU A 141 19.63 38.70 2.32
C LEU A 141 20.32 37.43 1.80
N GLY A 142 19.55 36.54 1.17
CA GLY A 142 20.07 35.47 0.30
C GLY A 142 18.97 34.55 -0.24
N ASP A 143 18.64 34.74 -1.52
CA ASP A 143 17.52 34.17 -2.28
C ASP A 143 17.48 32.64 -2.42
N ALA A 144 16.26 32.06 -2.35
CA ALA A 144 15.92 30.79 -2.98
C ALA A 144 14.43 30.78 -3.43
N PRO A 145 14.07 30.16 -4.57
CA PRO A 145 12.87 30.50 -5.31
C PRO A 145 11.61 29.83 -4.75
N SER A 146 10.68 30.66 -4.29
CA SER A 146 9.30 30.28 -4.01
C SER A 146 8.54 30.01 -5.32
N THR A 147 8.11 28.78 -5.54
CA THR A 147 7.05 28.46 -6.52
C THR A 147 5.74 28.29 -5.77
N SER A 148 5.19 29.42 -5.31
CA SER A 148 3.79 29.49 -4.89
C SER A 148 2.90 29.50 -6.15
N ALA A 149 2.34 28.35 -6.50
CA ALA A 149 1.21 28.33 -7.42
C ALA A 149 -0.01 28.88 -6.69
N ASN A 150 -0.45 30.08 -7.08
CA ASN A 150 -1.73 30.66 -6.69
C ASN A 150 -2.86 29.75 -7.18
N PHE A 151 -3.61 29.14 -6.27
CA PHE A 151 -4.91 28.55 -6.58
C PHE A 151 -5.98 29.65 -6.43
N PRO A 152 -6.90 29.83 -7.39
CA PRO A 152 -7.95 30.83 -7.28
C PRO A 152 -8.90 30.51 -6.12
N ALA A 153 -9.24 31.57 -5.38
CA ALA A 153 -10.15 31.56 -4.25
C ALA A 153 -11.60 31.20 -4.66
N ALA A 154 -12.31 30.60 -3.70
CA ALA A 154 -13.75 30.30 -3.67
C ALA A 154 -14.22 29.01 -4.36
N VAL A 155 -13.70 27.86 -3.95
CA VAL A 155 -14.52 26.64 -3.84
C VAL A 155 -15.00 26.61 -2.39
N GLN A 156 -16.31 26.54 -2.15
CA GLN A 156 -16.83 26.30 -0.79
C GLN A 156 -16.13 25.06 -0.24
N GLU A 157 -15.26 25.25 0.76
CA GLU A 157 -14.60 24.14 1.42
C GLU A 157 -15.67 23.28 2.09
N TYR A 158 -15.86 22.06 1.58
CA TYR A 158 -16.81 21.11 2.15
C TYR A 158 -16.55 20.93 3.65
N VAL A 159 -17.59 21.01 4.46
CA VAL A 159 -17.55 20.77 5.90
C VAL A 159 -18.42 19.55 6.21
N CYS A 160 -17.90 18.62 6.99
CA CYS A 160 -18.65 17.42 7.36
C CYS A 160 -19.91 17.79 8.17
N PRO A 161 -21.07 17.19 7.86
CA PRO A 161 -22.23 17.29 8.74
C PRO A 161 -21.95 16.57 10.07
N ALA A 162 -22.70 16.91 11.12
CA ALA A 162 -22.51 16.36 12.47
C ALA A 162 -22.54 14.82 12.55
N GLN A 163 -23.22 14.16 11.60
CA GLN A 163 -23.29 12.70 11.48
C GLN A 163 -22.70 12.19 10.15
N GLY A 164 -21.81 12.97 9.53
CA GLY A 164 -21.16 12.57 8.28
C GLY A 164 -20.33 11.30 8.47
N SER A 165 -20.53 10.32 7.59
CA SER A 165 -19.70 9.12 7.56
C SER A 165 -18.27 9.45 7.15
N HIS A 166 -17.32 8.74 7.74
CA HIS A 166 -15.90 8.85 7.40
C HIS A 166 -15.36 7.50 6.96
N VAL A 167 -14.37 7.54 6.07
CA VAL A 167 -13.63 6.37 5.63
C VAL A 167 -12.14 6.61 5.81
N ILE A 168 -11.40 5.56 6.16
CA ILE A 168 -9.95 5.65 6.39
C ILE A 168 -9.22 5.38 5.08
N CYS A 169 -8.32 6.30 4.69
CA CYS A 169 -7.46 6.08 3.53
C CYS A 169 -6.54 4.87 3.76
N THR A 170 -6.57 3.88 2.86
CA THR A 170 -5.72 2.68 2.94
C THR A 170 -4.23 3.01 2.81
N CYS A 171 -3.87 4.17 2.28
CA CYS A 171 -2.48 4.60 2.15
C CYS A 171 -1.93 5.29 3.41
N CYS A 172 -2.61 6.32 3.93
CA CYS A 172 -2.08 7.16 5.03
C CYS A 172 -2.76 6.94 6.37
N PHE A 173 -3.79 6.08 6.42
CA PHE A 173 -4.60 5.79 7.61
C PHE A 173 -5.26 7.03 8.24
N GLN A 174 -5.34 8.13 7.50
CA GLN A 174 -6.08 9.32 7.92
C GLN A 174 -7.53 9.23 7.46
N PRO A 175 -8.49 9.68 8.29
CA PRO A 175 -9.89 9.75 7.90
C PRO A 175 -10.14 10.83 6.86
N MET A 176 -11.09 10.56 5.96
CA MET A 176 -11.68 11.52 5.03
C MET A 176 -13.21 11.35 5.04
N PRO A 177 -13.98 12.38 4.67
CA PRO A 177 -15.43 12.25 4.57
C PRO A 177 -15.76 11.19 3.52
N ASP A 178 -16.66 10.27 3.82
CA ASP A 178 -17.14 9.29 2.84
C ASP A 178 -18.25 9.91 2.00
N ARG A 179 -17.91 10.34 0.79
CA ARG A 179 -18.81 10.98 -0.18
C ARG A 179 -19.00 10.13 -1.43
N ARG A 180 -18.73 8.82 -1.34
CA ARG A 180 -18.81 7.91 -2.49
C ARG A 180 -20.23 7.78 -3.04
N ALA A 181 -21.23 7.71 -2.17
CA ALA A 181 -22.64 7.70 -2.56
C ALA A 181 -23.08 9.02 -3.22
N GLU A 182 -22.59 10.16 -2.70
CA GLU A 182 -22.86 11.48 -3.30
C GLU A 182 -22.27 11.58 -4.71
N ARG A 183 -21.07 11.02 -4.92
CA ARG A 183 -20.42 11.01 -6.23
C ARG A 183 -21.23 10.32 -7.33
N GLU A 184 -22.03 9.30 -6.98
CA GLU A 184 -22.91 8.63 -7.95
C GLU A 184 -23.96 9.59 -8.53
N GLN A 185 -24.33 10.62 -7.77
CA GLN A 185 -25.28 11.66 -8.17
C GLN A 185 -24.57 12.93 -8.67
N ASN A 186 -23.36 13.20 -8.19
CA ASN A 186 -22.59 14.41 -8.49
C ASN A 186 -21.16 14.10 -8.95
N PRO A 187 -20.88 14.12 -10.26
CA PRO A 187 -19.55 13.86 -10.82
C PRO A 187 -18.45 14.86 -10.38
N HIS A 188 -18.81 16.02 -9.83
CA HIS A 188 -17.84 16.98 -9.29
C HIS A 188 -17.18 16.50 -8.00
N VAL A 189 -17.76 15.50 -7.32
CA VAL A 189 -17.12 14.87 -6.17
C VAL A 189 -15.97 14.00 -6.67
N ALA A 190 -14.77 14.33 -6.21
CA ALA A 190 -13.57 13.59 -6.58
C ALA A 190 -13.65 12.10 -6.19
N PRO A 191 -13.09 11.18 -6.99
CA PRO A 191 -13.06 9.76 -6.66
C PRO A 191 -12.33 9.50 -5.34
N GLN A 192 -12.88 8.60 -4.52
CA GLN A 192 -12.33 8.23 -3.21
C GLN A 192 -11.95 6.76 -3.10
N GLN A 193 -12.07 5.97 -4.18
CA GLN A 193 -11.75 4.55 -4.17
C GLN A 193 -11.16 4.08 -5.50
N CYS A 194 -10.38 3.01 -5.45
CA CYS A 194 -9.89 2.30 -6.63
C CYS A 194 -11.03 1.54 -7.31
N THR A 195 -11.18 1.67 -8.64
CA THR A 195 -12.22 0.96 -9.39
C THR A 195 -12.06 -0.57 -9.35
N VAL A 196 -10.85 -1.09 -9.16
CA VAL A 196 -10.57 -2.53 -9.21
C VAL A 196 -10.70 -3.17 -7.83
N CYS A 197 -9.98 -2.68 -6.81
CA CYS A 197 -9.96 -3.29 -5.48
C CYS A 197 -10.96 -2.69 -4.49
N LEU A 198 -11.66 -1.62 -4.89
CA LEU A 198 -12.66 -0.90 -4.08
C LEU A 198 -12.13 -0.31 -2.76
N GLN A 199 -10.81 -0.35 -2.55
CA GLN A 199 -10.20 0.21 -1.36
C GLN A 199 -10.21 1.75 -1.40
N PRO A 200 -10.44 2.42 -0.26
CA PRO A 200 -10.53 3.87 -0.16
C PRO A 200 -9.16 4.56 -0.16
N PHE A 201 -9.04 5.66 -0.89
CA PHE A 201 -7.83 6.47 -0.98
C PHE A 201 -8.15 7.96 -1.09
N CYS A 202 -7.39 8.80 -0.38
CA CYS A 202 -7.70 10.22 -0.25
C CYS A 202 -7.01 11.14 -1.26
N HIS A 203 -6.14 10.61 -2.14
CA HIS A 203 -5.26 11.47 -2.93
C HIS A 203 -6.00 12.35 -3.93
N LEU A 204 -6.93 11.77 -4.71
CA LEU A 204 -7.74 12.57 -5.65
C LEU A 204 -8.74 13.50 -4.94
N TYR A 205 -9.12 13.18 -3.71
CA TYR A 205 -10.06 14.01 -2.95
C TYR A 205 -9.42 15.31 -2.45
N TRP A 206 -8.24 15.24 -1.84
CA TRP A 206 -7.60 16.41 -1.24
C TRP A 206 -6.07 16.31 -1.07
N GLY A 207 -5.42 15.36 -1.76
CA GLY A 207 -3.99 15.12 -1.61
C GLY A 207 -3.63 14.25 -0.39
N CYS A 208 -2.94 13.14 -0.64
CA CYS A 208 -2.42 12.26 0.39
C CYS A 208 -1.05 12.75 0.88
N THR A 209 -0.87 12.87 2.21
CA THR A 209 0.34 13.47 2.82
C THR A 209 1.26 12.45 3.50
N ARG A 210 1.14 11.14 3.21
CA ARG A 210 2.07 10.14 3.77
C ARG A 210 3.44 10.31 3.13
N MET A 211 4.50 10.31 3.95
CA MET A 211 5.88 10.26 3.47
C MET A 211 6.08 9.03 2.56
N ALA A 212 6.64 9.24 1.36
CA ALA A 212 6.78 8.23 0.29
C ALA A 212 5.45 7.77 -0.38
N CYS A 213 4.39 8.57 -0.32
CA CYS A 213 3.22 8.39 -1.20
C CYS A 213 3.43 9.18 -2.50
N PHE A 214 3.40 8.49 -3.64
CA PHE A 214 3.51 9.12 -4.97
C PHE A 214 2.17 9.60 -5.54
N GLY A 215 1.10 9.52 -4.76
CA GLY A 215 -0.26 9.65 -5.25
C GLY A 215 -0.97 8.31 -5.25
N CYS A 216 -1.56 7.95 -4.11
CA CYS A 216 -2.12 6.62 -3.90
C CYS A 216 -3.40 6.31 -4.69
N LEU A 217 -3.94 7.29 -5.41
CA LEU A 217 -5.07 7.16 -6.31
C LEU A 217 -4.91 8.16 -7.46
N ALA A 218 -5.05 7.71 -8.70
CA ALA A 218 -5.03 8.56 -9.90
C ALA A 218 -5.70 7.82 -11.08
N PRO A 219 -6.09 8.54 -12.15
CA PRO A 219 -6.31 7.92 -13.46
C PRO A 219 -5.08 7.12 -13.89
N PHE A 220 -5.27 5.98 -14.56
CA PHE A 220 -4.16 5.08 -14.89
C PHE A 220 -3.09 5.74 -15.76
N CYS A 221 -3.46 6.64 -16.68
CA CYS A 221 -2.52 7.42 -17.51
C CYS A 221 -1.69 8.44 -16.71
N GLU A 222 -2.16 8.86 -15.53
CA GLU A 222 -1.53 9.89 -14.70
C GLU A 222 -0.83 9.33 -13.45
N ILE A 223 -1.02 8.05 -13.15
CA ILE A 223 -0.47 7.41 -11.96
C ILE A 223 1.05 7.56 -11.91
N ASN A 224 1.57 7.86 -10.72
CA ASN A 224 3.00 7.83 -10.47
C ASN A 224 3.41 6.49 -9.83
N LEU A 225 4.20 5.70 -10.56
CA LEU A 225 4.69 4.39 -10.10
C LEU A 225 6.06 4.48 -9.40
N GLY A 226 6.65 5.67 -9.34
CA GLY A 226 7.99 5.92 -8.79
C GLY A 226 9.13 5.60 -9.76
N ASP A 227 10.31 6.11 -9.46
CA ASP A 227 11.47 6.06 -10.37
C ASP A 227 12.00 4.64 -10.60
N LYS A 228 11.76 3.75 -9.64
CA LYS A 228 12.18 2.34 -9.68
C LYS A 228 11.10 1.39 -10.22
N CYS A 229 10.05 1.90 -10.87
CA CYS A 229 8.95 1.06 -11.35
C CYS A 229 9.36 0.06 -12.46
N LEU A 230 10.47 0.31 -13.15
CA LEU A 230 11.04 -0.58 -14.15
C LEU A 230 11.87 -1.73 -13.55
N ASP A 231 12.26 -1.65 -12.27
CA ASP A 231 13.07 -2.69 -11.63
C ASP A 231 12.25 -3.97 -11.44
N GLY A 232 12.65 -5.03 -12.15
CA GLY A 232 11.93 -6.29 -12.15
C GLY A 232 10.51 -6.19 -12.73
N VAL A 233 10.24 -5.20 -13.59
CA VAL A 233 8.92 -4.99 -14.20
C VAL A 233 8.49 -6.20 -15.03
N LEU A 234 9.44 -6.87 -15.69
CA LEU A 234 9.19 -8.07 -16.47
C LEU A 234 9.25 -9.32 -15.57
N ASN A 235 8.14 -9.67 -14.94
CA ASN A 235 7.98 -10.88 -14.11
C ASN A 235 9.01 -11.03 -12.97
N ASN A 236 9.61 -9.94 -12.48
CA ASN A 236 10.73 -9.91 -11.54
C ASN A 236 12.03 -10.56 -12.07
N ASN A 237 12.18 -10.62 -13.40
CA ASN A 237 13.42 -10.93 -14.07
C ASN A 237 14.22 -9.63 -14.24
N HIS A 238 15.28 -9.45 -13.46
CA HIS A 238 16.12 -8.25 -13.52
C HIS A 238 16.87 -8.13 -14.84
N TYR A 239 17.41 -9.23 -15.38
CA TYR A 239 18.14 -9.23 -16.64
C TYR A 239 17.28 -8.74 -17.82
N GLU A 240 16.07 -9.27 -17.97
CA GLU A 240 15.13 -8.81 -19.01
C GLU A 240 14.65 -7.37 -18.77
N SER A 241 14.46 -6.99 -17.50
CA SER A 241 14.05 -5.63 -17.15
C SER A 241 15.17 -4.63 -17.44
N ASP A 242 16.43 -5.01 -17.27
CA ASP A 242 17.61 -4.19 -17.61
C ASP A 242 17.71 -3.99 -19.12
N ILE A 243 17.50 -5.04 -19.93
CA ILE A 243 17.41 -4.91 -21.39
C ILE A 243 16.32 -3.91 -21.81
N LEU A 244 15.15 -3.97 -21.17
CA LEU A 244 14.08 -3.01 -21.45
C LEU A 244 14.44 -1.59 -21.01
N LYS A 245 15.11 -1.42 -19.86
CA LYS A 245 15.60 -0.12 -19.40
C LYS A 245 16.60 0.48 -20.38
N ASP A 246 17.57 -0.32 -20.84
CA ASP A 246 18.58 0.10 -21.80
C ASP A 246 17.95 0.48 -23.15
N TYR A 247 16.99 -0.31 -23.63
CA TYR A 247 16.23 0.00 -24.84
C TYR A 247 15.52 1.35 -24.72
N LEU A 248 14.78 1.60 -23.64
CA LEU A 248 14.09 2.87 -23.41
C LEU A 248 15.08 4.04 -23.32
N ALA A 249 16.17 3.87 -22.57
CA ALA A 249 17.21 4.88 -22.40
C ALA A 249 17.89 5.25 -23.72
N SER A 250 18.19 4.26 -24.58
CA SER A 250 18.80 4.48 -25.90
C SER A 250 17.95 5.34 -26.83
N ARG A 251 16.63 5.39 -26.60
CA ARG A 251 15.64 6.17 -27.36
C ARG A 251 15.19 7.45 -26.65
N GLY A 252 15.75 7.76 -25.49
CA GLY A 252 15.32 8.89 -24.67
C GLY A 252 13.87 8.76 -24.16
N LEU A 253 13.37 7.53 -24.02
CA LEU A 253 12.00 7.26 -23.56
C LEU A 253 11.98 6.99 -22.05
N THR A 254 10.95 7.51 -21.38
CA THR A 254 10.69 7.21 -19.97
C THR A 254 9.67 6.07 -19.83
N TRP A 255 9.55 5.52 -18.62
CA TRP A 255 8.49 4.56 -18.30
C TRP A 255 7.07 5.14 -18.53
N LYS A 256 6.89 6.46 -18.39
CA LYS A 256 5.63 7.15 -18.71
C LYS A 256 5.35 7.15 -20.21
N ASN A 257 6.37 7.35 -21.05
CA ASN A 257 6.19 7.24 -22.50
C ASN A 257 5.77 5.82 -22.88
N MET A 258 6.44 4.81 -22.32
CA MET A 258 6.07 3.41 -22.53
C MET A 258 4.62 3.12 -22.07
N LEU A 259 4.21 3.62 -20.90
CA LEU A 259 2.84 3.49 -20.42
C LEU A 259 1.83 4.13 -21.40
N ASN A 260 2.08 5.35 -21.85
CA ASN A 260 1.18 6.05 -22.77
C ASN A 260 1.05 5.33 -24.12
N GLU A 261 2.16 4.89 -24.71
CA GLU A 261 2.12 4.08 -25.94
C GLU A 261 1.38 2.76 -25.74
N SER A 262 1.59 2.11 -24.60
CA SER A 262 0.90 0.86 -24.27
C SER A 262 -0.60 1.07 -24.05
N LEU A 263 -1.02 2.21 -23.49
CA LEU A 263 -2.42 2.57 -23.33
C LEU A 263 -3.08 2.90 -24.67
N LEU A 264 -2.36 3.52 -25.61
CA LEU A 264 -2.84 3.71 -26.99
C LEU A 264 -3.00 2.37 -27.71
N ALA A 265 -2.05 1.44 -27.54
CA ALA A 265 -2.15 0.09 -28.08
C ALA A 265 -3.33 -0.69 -27.45
N LEU A 266 -3.58 -0.53 -26.15
CA LEU A 266 -4.73 -1.09 -25.45
C LEU A 266 -6.05 -0.53 -26.01
N GLN A 267 -6.14 0.78 -26.24
CA GLN A 267 -7.33 1.42 -26.82
C GLN A 267 -7.61 0.93 -28.24
N ARG A 268 -6.56 0.61 -29.02
CA ARG A 268 -6.68 0.03 -30.37
C ARG A 268 -6.97 -1.48 -30.37
N GLY A 269 -7.00 -2.12 -29.20
CA GLY A 269 -7.18 -3.57 -29.06
C GLY A 269 -5.96 -4.40 -29.45
N VAL A 270 -4.79 -3.79 -29.60
CA VAL A 270 -3.51 -4.48 -29.88
C VAL A 270 -2.95 -5.09 -28.60
N PHE A 271 -3.05 -4.37 -27.48
CA PHE A 271 -2.69 -4.89 -26.15
C PHE A 271 -3.95 -5.29 -25.39
N ILE A 272 -3.79 -6.27 -24.50
CA ILE A 272 -4.88 -6.82 -23.69
C ILE A 272 -4.45 -6.86 -22.22
N LEU A 273 -5.34 -6.46 -21.32
CA LEU A 273 -5.19 -6.63 -19.88
C LEU A 273 -6.05 -7.80 -19.40
N SER A 274 -5.61 -8.44 -18.32
CA SER A 274 -6.38 -9.50 -17.67
C SER A 274 -7.74 -9.01 -17.14
N ASP A 275 -7.82 -7.74 -16.73
CA ASP A 275 -9.07 -7.05 -16.42
C ASP A 275 -9.41 -6.09 -17.57
N TYR A 276 -10.35 -6.51 -18.41
CA TYR A 276 -10.79 -5.78 -19.62
C TYR A 276 -11.47 -4.44 -19.33
N ARG A 277 -11.84 -4.17 -18.07
CA ARG A 277 -12.50 -2.91 -17.66
C ARG A 277 -11.50 -1.76 -17.48
N ILE A 278 -10.20 -2.08 -17.43
CA ILE A 278 -9.14 -1.10 -17.21
C ILE A 278 -8.80 -0.40 -18.53
N THR A 279 -8.87 0.93 -18.49
CA THR A 279 -8.48 1.85 -19.57
C THR A 279 -7.52 2.90 -19.00
N GLY A 280 -6.98 3.79 -19.85
CA GLY A 280 -6.14 4.90 -19.39
C GLY A 280 -6.82 5.82 -18.38
N ASN A 281 -8.15 5.99 -18.49
CA ASN A 281 -8.90 6.89 -17.61
C ASN A 281 -9.44 6.20 -16.34
N THR A 282 -9.25 4.88 -16.21
CA THR A 282 -9.73 4.15 -15.04
C THR A 282 -8.97 4.61 -13.79
N VAL A 283 -9.71 4.93 -12.73
CA VAL A 283 -9.12 5.41 -11.47
C VAL A 283 -8.59 4.21 -10.67
N LEU A 284 -7.28 4.17 -10.49
CA LEU A 284 -6.58 3.04 -9.88
C LEU A 284 -5.71 3.48 -8.71
N CYS A 285 -5.53 2.58 -7.75
CA CYS A 285 -4.50 2.73 -6.73
C CYS A 285 -3.16 2.22 -7.23
N TYR A 286 -2.08 2.60 -6.54
CA TYR A 286 -0.70 2.18 -6.86
C TYR A 286 -0.57 0.67 -7.16
N CYS A 287 -1.11 -0.19 -6.30
CA CYS A 287 -0.95 -1.65 -6.44
C CYS A 287 -1.67 -2.21 -7.68
N CYS A 288 -2.87 -1.70 -7.98
CA CYS A 288 -3.63 -2.10 -9.17
C CYS A 288 -2.97 -1.57 -10.44
N SER A 289 -2.55 -0.31 -10.43
CA SER A 289 -1.81 0.30 -11.54
C SER A 289 -0.51 -0.43 -11.83
N LEU A 290 0.29 -0.76 -10.81
CA LEU A 290 1.55 -1.47 -10.99
C LEU A 290 1.34 -2.87 -11.60
N ARG A 291 0.26 -3.56 -11.22
CA ARG A 291 -0.09 -4.86 -11.80
C ARG A 291 -0.40 -4.73 -13.29
N SER A 292 -1.32 -3.83 -13.64
CA SER A 292 -1.69 -3.59 -15.03
C SER A 292 -0.51 -3.07 -15.86
N PHE A 293 0.33 -2.21 -15.28
CA PHE A 293 1.54 -1.71 -15.93
C PHE A 293 2.52 -2.84 -16.27
N ARG A 294 2.70 -3.83 -15.39
CA ARG A 294 3.56 -4.99 -15.68
C ARG A 294 3.04 -5.84 -16.85
N GLU A 295 1.72 -5.98 -16.98
CA GLU A 295 1.10 -6.68 -18.11
C GLU A 295 1.30 -5.92 -19.43
N LEU A 296 1.18 -4.59 -19.40
CA LEU A 296 1.43 -3.72 -20.55
C LEU A 296 2.92 -3.69 -20.92
N ALA A 297 3.82 -3.56 -19.94
CA ALA A 297 5.26 -3.57 -20.15
C ALA A 297 5.75 -4.88 -20.79
N TYR A 298 5.15 -6.01 -20.40
CA TYR A 298 5.45 -7.30 -21.02
C TYR A 298 5.08 -7.30 -22.52
N GLN A 299 3.88 -6.84 -22.86
CA GLN A 299 3.44 -6.75 -24.27
C GLN A 299 4.25 -5.72 -25.06
N TYR A 300 4.61 -4.59 -24.44
CA TYR A 300 5.52 -3.62 -25.02
C TYR A 300 6.85 -4.26 -25.39
N ARG A 301 7.48 -4.99 -24.45
CA ARG A 301 8.73 -5.73 -24.69
C ARG A 301 8.61 -6.79 -25.78
N GLN A 302 7.46 -7.47 -25.89
CA GLN A 302 7.20 -8.46 -26.95
C GLN A 302 7.12 -7.83 -28.34
N ASN A 303 6.70 -6.57 -28.45
CA ASN A 303 6.53 -5.88 -29.73
C ASN A 303 7.76 -5.07 -30.16
N ILE A 304 8.86 -5.11 -29.39
CA ILE A 304 10.12 -4.52 -29.83
C ILE A 304 10.67 -5.34 -31.00
N PRO A 305 10.94 -4.72 -32.17
CA PRO A 305 11.53 -5.43 -33.30
C PRO A 305 12.87 -6.08 -32.95
N VAL A 306 13.06 -7.32 -33.38
CA VAL A 306 14.28 -8.12 -33.11
C VAL A 306 15.55 -7.41 -33.60
N ALA A 307 15.46 -6.66 -34.71
CA ALA A 307 16.56 -5.89 -35.28
C ALA A 307 17.02 -4.72 -34.39
N GLU A 308 16.20 -4.29 -33.43
CA GLU A 308 16.50 -3.20 -32.51
C GLU A 308 17.09 -3.71 -31.18
N LEU A 309 17.23 -5.03 -31.02
CA LEU A 309 17.79 -5.67 -29.85
C LEU A 309 19.17 -6.29 -30.15
N PRO A 310 20.08 -6.36 -29.17
CA PRO A 310 21.37 -7.00 -29.35
C PRO A 310 21.23 -8.49 -29.75
N VAL A 311 22.10 -8.96 -30.65
CA VAL A 311 22.16 -10.38 -31.07
C VAL A 311 22.42 -11.31 -29.89
N THR A 312 23.14 -10.85 -28.88
CA THR A 312 23.38 -11.59 -27.63
C THR A 312 22.11 -11.85 -26.84
N VAL A 313 21.06 -11.04 -27.02
CA VAL A 313 19.76 -11.23 -26.39
C VAL A 313 18.87 -12.14 -27.23
N THR A 314 18.86 -11.94 -28.55
CA THR A 314 17.92 -12.61 -29.47
C THR A 314 18.36 -14.01 -29.88
N SER A 315 19.63 -14.35 -29.70
CA SER A 315 20.17 -15.70 -29.98
C SER A 315 20.03 -16.69 -28.80
N ARG A 316 19.53 -16.22 -27.65
CA ARG A 316 19.39 -17.04 -26.44
C ARG A 316 18.30 -18.10 -26.62
N PRO A 317 18.51 -19.33 -26.13
CA PRO A 317 17.48 -20.36 -26.20
C PRO A 317 16.30 -19.99 -25.31
N ASP A 318 15.08 -20.22 -25.81
CA ASP A 318 13.88 -20.02 -25.01
C ASP A 318 13.86 -20.97 -23.81
N CYS A 319 13.56 -20.42 -22.63
CA CYS A 319 13.25 -21.24 -21.48
C CYS A 319 11.93 -21.98 -21.73
N TYR A 320 11.91 -23.29 -21.50
CA TYR A 320 10.71 -24.12 -21.63
C TYR A 320 9.50 -23.54 -20.87
N TRP A 321 9.73 -22.93 -19.70
CA TRP A 321 8.67 -22.32 -18.89
C TRP A 321 8.29 -20.90 -19.32
N GLY A 322 9.04 -20.32 -20.26
CA GLY A 322 8.85 -18.97 -20.80
C GLY A 322 8.56 -17.93 -19.72
N ARG A 323 7.52 -17.12 -19.94
CA ARG A 323 7.08 -16.08 -18.99
C ARG A 323 6.70 -16.60 -17.60
N ASN A 324 6.36 -17.88 -17.48
CA ASN A 324 5.92 -18.51 -16.23
C ASN A 324 7.08 -19.15 -15.45
N CYS A 325 8.32 -19.06 -15.94
CA CYS A 325 9.49 -19.58 -15.25
C CYS A 325 9.61 -18.96 -13.84
N ARG A 326 9.67 -19.78 -12.79
CA ARG A 326 9.88 -19.27 -11.42
C ARG A 326 11.35 -19.01 -11.11
N THR A 327 12.26 -19.66 -11.83
CA THR A 327 13.71 -19.55 -11.65
C THR A 327 14.29 -18.30 -12.32
N GLN A 328 13.55 -17.62 -13.21
CA GLN A 328 13.97 -16.39 -13.90
C GLN A 328 14.30 -15.21 -12.98
N VAL A 329 13.98 -15.31 -11.68
CA VAL A 329 14.42 -14.33 -10.68
C VAL A 329 15.91 -14.47 -10.30
N LYS A 330 16.57 -15.56 -10.74
CA LYS A 330 17.99 -15.83 -10.48
C LYS A 330 18.83 -15.38 -11.69
N ALA A 331 19.78 -14.49 -11.48
CA ALA A 331 20.58 -13.87 -12.54
C ALA A 331 21.22 -14.88 -13.51
N HIS A 332 21.83 -15.96 -12.99
CA HIS A 332 22.47 -16.98 -13.83
C HIS A 332 21.47 -17.73 -14.74
N HIS A 333 20.22 -17.91 -14.32
CA HIS A 333 19.21 -18.53 -15.19
C HIS A 333 18.57 -17.51 -16.14
N ALA A 334 18.54 -16.25 -15.73
CA ALA A 334 17.94 -15.16 -16.47
C ALA A 334 18.82 -14.62 -17.60
N MET A 335 20.13 -14.89 -17.56
CA MET A 335 21.13 -14.64 -18.60
C MET A 335 21.23 -15.85 -19.51
#